data_AF-A0A7V8FE84-F1
#
_entry.id   AF-A0A7V8FE84-F1
#
_cell.length_a   1.000
_cell.length_b   1.000
_cell.length_c   1.000
_cell.angle_alpha   90.00
_cell.angle_beta   90.00
_cell.angle_gamma   90.00
#
_symmetry.space_group_name_H-M   'P 1'
#
loop_
_entity.id
_entity.type
_entity.pdbx_description
1 polymer ?
#
loop_
_entity_poly.entity_id
_entity_poly.type
_entity_poly.pdbx_seq_one_letter_code
_entity_poly.pdbx_strand_id
1 'polypeptide(L)'
;MGTLDWNQPVADPAFLAQLPALEAVSITWFRRPLLSGMLGALLRVPKLRKVHFSMSELPLEDFARIQAWLPGVEGAVREPFVLCGENQRAIDPREDAAALPLEAFLAVPGFWVDAQGRRREHRVDSAYLLGKGECMAQGRSASVLAKCGKHAQRYRALVEQFSDEGVPG
;
A
#
# COMPACT_ATOMS: atom_id res chain seq x y z
N MET A 1 15.09 18.44 -24.02
CA MET A 1 14.50 17.69 -22.89
C MET A 1 14.34 18.64 -21.73
N GLY A 2 13.12 19.10 -21.46
CA GLY A 2 12.85 19.97 -20.31
C GLY A 2 12.69 19.11 -19.06
N THR A 3 13.51 19.34 -18.04
CA THR A 3 13.26 18.76 -16.73
C THR A 3 12.00 19.42 -16.15
N LEU A 4 11.09 18.60 -15.60
CA LEU A 4 9.96 19.06 -14.79
C LEU A 4 10.46 19.58 -13.44
N ASP A 5 11.38 20.55 -13.48
CA ASP A 5 11.84 21.32 -12.33
C ASP A 5 10.88 22.47 -12.05
N TRP A 6 9.63 22.11 -11.77
CA TRP A 6 8.65 23.06 -11.27
C TRP A 6 8.98 23.38 -9.81
N ASN A 7 9.15 24.67 -9.49
CA ASN A 7 9.31 25.13 -8.12
C ASN A 7 8.04 24.79 -7.33
N GLN A 8 8.19 24.00 -6.26
CA GLN A 8 7.03 23.63 -5.43
C GLN A 8 6.45 24.91 -4.81
N PRO A 9 5.15 25.18 -4.96
CA PRO A 9 4.54 26.41 -4.46
C PRO A 9 4.41 26.42 -2.93
N VAL A 10 4.57 25.26 -2.30
CA VAL A 10 4.54 25.09 -0.84
C VAL A 10 5.97 24.77 -0.40
N ALA A 11 6.45 25.49 0.62
CA ALA A 11 7.77 25.27 1.21
C ALA A 11 7.68 24.63 2.61
N ASP A 12 6.57 24.84 3.31
CA ASP A 12 6.35 24.37 4.69
C ASP A 12 4.92 23.84 4.83
N PRO A 13 4.70 22.58 5.25
CA PRO A 13 3.37 22.02 5.45
C PRO A 13 2.63 22.60 6.67
N ALA A 14 3.27 23.39 7.54
CA ALA A 14 2.64 23.98 8.72
C ALA A 14 1.41 24.86 8.41
N PHE A 15 1.27 25.36 7.18
CA PHE A 15 0.07 26.10 6.75
C PHE A 15 -1.22 25.29 6.91
N LEU A 16 -1.17 23.95 6.84
CA LEU A 16 -2.35 23.10 7.01
C LEU A 16 -3.02 23.30 8.38
N ALA A 17 -2.22 23.53 9.43
CA ALA A 17 -2.73 23.80 10.77
C ALA A 17 -3.48 25.14 10.87
N GLN A 18 -3.28 26.04 9.90
CA GLN A 18 -3.97 27.34 9.82
C GLN A 18 -5.34 27.22 9.12
N LEU A 19 -5.73 26.03 8.67
CA LEU A 19 -7.00 25.77 7.97
C LEU A 19 -7.96 25.00 8.89
N PRO A 20 -8.65 25.65 9.84
CA PRO A 20 -9.45 24.99 10.87
C PRO A 20 -10.71 24.27 10.35
N ALA A 21 -11.11 24.56 9.11
CA ALA A 21 -12.23 23.92 8.42
C ALA A 21 -11.79 22.81 7.45
N LEU A 22 -10.49 22.48 7.38
CA LEU A 22 -9.97 21.51 6.44
C LEU A 22 -10.39 20.09 6.84
N GLU A 23 -11.14 19.43 5.96
CA GLU A 23 -11.61 18.05 6.19
C GLU A 23 -10.90 17.01 5.33
N ALA A 24 -10.35 17.41 4.18
CA ALA A 24 -9.72 16.50 3.24
C ALA A 24 -8.41 17.08 2.69
N VAL A 25 -7.37 16.26 2.64
CA VAL A 25 -6.07 16.61 2.08
C VAL A 25 -5.64 15.58 1.06
N SER A 26 -5.26 16.03 -0.14
CA SER A 26 -4.62 15.18 -1.16
C SER A 26 -3.23 15.69 -1.46
N ILE A 27 -2.23 14.84 -1.26
CA ILE A 27 -0.82 15.14 -1.44
C ILE A 27 -0.28 14.20 -2.52
N THR A 28 0.04 14.77 -3.67
CA THR A 28 0.53 14.07 -4.85
C THR A 28 1.61 14.91 -5.51
N TRP A 29 2.67 14.29 -6.03
CA TRP A 29 3.75 14.95 -6.77
C TRP A 29 4.60 15.93 -5.92
N PHE A 30 4.86 15.59 -4.64
CA PHE A 30 5.65 16.40 -3.72
C PHE A 30 7.12 15.94 -3.58
N ARG A 31 8.05 16.88 -3.34
CA ARG A 31 9.49 16.58 -3.14
C ARG A 31 9.77 16.32 -1.67
N ARG A 32 10.80 15.51 -1.39
CA ARG A 32 11.15 15.00 -0.04
C ARG A 32 11.25 16.05 1.09
N PRO A 33 11.77 17.27 0.90
CA PRO A 33 11.92 18.24 2.00
C PRO A 33 10.60 18.62 2.67
N LEU A 34 9.49 18.57 1.92
CA LEU A 34 8.17 18.96 2.42
C LEU A 34 7.45 17.83 3.17
N LEU A 35 7.84 16.58 2.92
CA LEU A 35 7.18 15.40 3.46
C LEU A 35 7.55 15.15 4.93
N SER A 36 8.73 15.57 5.38
CA SER A 36 9.20 15.37 6.77
C SER A 36 8.37 16.12 7.82
N GLY A 37 7.76 17.26 7.47
CA GLY A 37 6.88 18.03 8.35
C GLY A 37 5.38 17.75 8.15
N MET A 38 5.02 17.00 7.10
CA MET A 38 3.63 16.85 6.67
C MET A 38 2.78 16.11 7.71
N LEU A 39 3.34 15.06 8.30
CA LEU A 39 2.64 14.25 9.29
C LEU A 39 2.27 15.06 10.53
N GLY A 40 3.21 15.82 11.07
CA GLY A 40 2.95 16.73 12.19
C GLY A 40 1.98 17.86 11.84
N ALA A 41 1.94 18.30 10.59
CA ALA A 41 0.94 19.25 10.13
C ALA A 41 -0.47 18.64 10.09
N LEU A 42 -0.61 17.42 9.57
CA LEU A 42 -1.91 16.71 9.49
C LEU A 42 -2.51 16.43 10.86
N LEU A 43 -1.69 16.04 11.85
CA LEU A 43 -2.13 15.81 13.23
C LEU A 43 -2.73 17.06 13.89
N ARG A 44 -2.34 18.25 13.42
CA ARG A 44 -2.83 19.54 13.94
C ARG A 44 -4.09 20.04 13.23
N VAL A 45 -4.65 19.28 12.30
CA VAL A 45 -5.89 19.63 11.59
C VAL A 45 -7.08 18.98 12.30
N PRO A 46 -7.86 19.73 13.11
CA PRO A 46 -8.82 19.14 14.06
C PRO A 46 -10.03 18.49 13.39
N LYS A 47 -10.33 18.86 12.14
CA LYS A 47 -11.47 18.34 11.37
C LYS A 47 -11.05 17.40 10.25
N LEU A 48 -9.80 16.94 10.23
CA LEU A 48 -9.31 16.07 9.17
C LEU A 48 -10.05 14.73 9.19
N ARG A 49 -10.71 14.40 8.09
CA ARG A 49 -11.49 13.17 7.90
C ARG A 49 -10.97 12.31 6.76
N LYS A 50 -10.21 12.88 5.83
CA LYS A 50 -9.68 12.17 4.67
C LYS A 50 -8.28 12.62 4.29
N VAL A 51 -7.42 11.65 3.99
CA VAL A 51 -6.10 11.87 3.41
C VAL A 51 -5.93 11.03 2.15
N HIS A 52 -5.27 11.60 1.15
CA HIS A 52 -4.96 10.90 -0.08
C HIS A 52 -3.49 11.08 -0.45
N PHE A 53 -2.80 9.96 -0.58
CA PHE A 53 -1.43 9.84 -1.07
C PHE A 53 -1.38 8.80 -2.19
N SER A 54 -0.50 8.98 -3.17
CA SER A 54 -0.20 7.89 -4.11
C SER A 54 0.59 6.78 -3.40
N MET A 55 0.50 5.52 -3.84
CA MET A 55 1.17 4.38 -3.20
C MET A 55 2.70 4.57 -3.04
N SER A 56 3.31 5.37 -3.90
CA SER A 56 4.77 5.62 -3.94
C SER A 56 5.17 7.01 -3.44
N GLU A 57 4.23 7.81 -2.91
CA GLU A 57 4.50 9.20 -2.52
C GLU A 57 5.42 9.28 -1.29
N LEU A 58 5.14 8.44 -0.30
CA LEU A 58 5.78 8.44 1.02
C LEU A 58 6.59 7.16 1.24
N PRO A 59 7.66 7.19 2.05
CA PRO A 59 8.27 5.99 2.61
C PRO A 59 7.25 5.08 3.33
N LEU A 60 7.55 3.79 3.43
CA LEU A 60 6.66 2.82 4.10
C LEU A 60 6.42 3.19 5.57
N GLU A 61 7.45 3.72 6.23
CA GLU A 61 7.42 4.17 7.62
C GLU A 61 6.41 5.31 7.83
N ASP A 62 6.34 6.26 6.89
CA ASP A 62 5.40 7.38 7.00
C ASP A 62 3.96 6.91 6.77
N PHE A 63 3.73 5.96 5.85
CA PHE A 63 2.42 5.30 5.75
C PHE A 63 2.04 4.58 7.04
N ALA A 64 2.99 3.94 7.70
CA ALA A 64 2.73 3.22 8.94
C ALA A 64 2.38 4.17 10.08
N ARG A 65 3.09 5.29 10.22
CA ARG A 65 2.75 6.34 11.20
C ARG A 65 1.39 6.98 10.92
N ILE A 66 1.07 7.26 9.66
CA ILE A 66 -0.25 7.78 9.29
C ILE A 66 -1.35 6.81 9.74
N GLN A 67 -1.20 5.52 9.43
CA GLN A 67 -2.16 4.51 9.87
C GLN A 67 -2.25 4.42 11.41
N ALA A 68 -1.11 4.42 12.10
CA ALA A 68 -1.06 4.30 13.54
C ALA A 68 -1.67 5.51 14.28
N TRP A 69 -1.41 6.72 13.80
CA TRP A 69 -1.78 7.96 14.48
C TRP A 69 -3.12 8.54 14.01
N LEU A 70 -3.58 8.18 12.82
CA LEU A 70 -4.84 8.63 12.23
C LEU A 70 -5.75 7.46 11.79
N PRO A 71 -5.97 6.41 12.61
CA PRO A 71 -6.69 5.20 12.16
C PRO A 71 -8.16 5.45 11.77
N GLY A 72 -8.77 6.53 12.26
CA GLY A 72 -10.14 6.95 11.91
C GLY A 72 -10.26 7.86 10.69
N VAL A 73 -9.14 8.24 10.06
CA VAL A 73 -9.12 9.11 8.87
C VAL A 73 -9.18 8.24 7.61
N GLU A 74 -10.13 8.54 6.72
CA GLU A 74 -10.27 7.84 5.44
C GLU A 74 -8.97 7.94 4.63
N GLY A 75 -8.47 6.80 4.14
CA GLY A 75 -7.25 6.71 3.34
C GLY A 75 -5.95 6.66 4.13
N ALA A 76 -6.01 6.73 5.47
CA ALA A 76 -4.87 6.50 6.36
C ALA A 76 -4.52 5.01 6.49
N VAL A 77 -5.54 4.15 6.64
CA VAL A 77 -5.40 2.69 6.61
C VAL A 77 -5.31 2.23 5.16
N ARG A 78 -4.28 1.43 4.83
CA ARG A 78 -4.03 1.00 3.46
C ARG A 78 -3.59 -0.45 3.37
N GLU A 79 -3.91 -1.05 2.23
CA GLU A 79 -3.31 -2.32 1.86
C GLU A 79 -1.79 -2.13 1.61
N PRO A 80 -0.94 -3.04 2.11
CA PRO A 80 0.51 -2.95 1.96
C PRO A 80 0.97 -3.18 0.51
N PHE A 81 0.14 -3.78 -0.33
CA PHE A 81 0.43 -4.00 -1.74
C PHE A 81 -0.86 -4.16 -2.57
N VAL A 82 -0.75 -4.01 -3.88
CA VAL A 82 -1.79 -4.33 -4.85
C VAL A 82 -1.21 -5.34 -5.83
N LEU A 83 -1.84 -6.51 -5.94
CA LEU A 83 -1.41 -7.53 -6.90
C LEU A 83 -1.78 -7.10 -8.32
N CYS A 84 -0.86 -7.30 -9.25
CA CYS A 84 -1.01 -6.97 -10.66
C CYS A 84 -0.88 -8.24 -11.49
N GLY A 85 -1.82 -8.44 -12.40
CA GLY A 85 -1.86 -9.62 -13.25
C GLY A 85 -3.31 -10.03 -13.52
N GLU A 86 -3.72 -9.89 -14.77
CA GLU A 86 -5.03 -10.34 -15.25
C GLU A 86 -4.99 -11.78 -15.76
N ASN A 87 -3.80 -12.40 -15.73
CA ASN A 87 -3.54 -13.68 -16.35
C ASN A 87 -4.09 -14.81 -15.48
N GLN A 88 -5.33 -15.17 -15.74
CA GLN A 88 -5.92 -16.41 -15.27
C GLN A 88 -5.48 -17.52 -16.22
N ARG A 89 -5.01 -18.64 -15.67
CA ARG A 89 -4.84 -19.86 -16.46
C ARG A 89 -5.65 -21.00 -15.89
N ALA A 90 -6.07 -21.90 -16.77
CA ALA A 90 -6.42 -23.23 -16.35
C ALA A 90 -5.15 -23.95 -15.90
N ILE A 91 -5.25 -24.68 -14.78
CA ILE A 91 -4.20 -25.58 -14.33
C ILE A 91 -4.33 -26.85 -15.16
N ASP A 92 -3.23 -27.27 -15.79
CA ASP A 92 -3.21 -28.49 -16.60
C ASP A 92 -3.47 -29.69 -15.68
N PRO A 93 -4.36 -30.63 -16.06
CA PRO A 93 -4.59 -31.86 -15.30
C PRO A 93 -3.34 -32.68 -14.97
N ARG A 94 -2.23 -32.45 -15.68
CA ARG A 94 -0.93 -33.12 -15.48
C ARG A 94 -0.06 -32.46 -14.41
N GLU A 95 -0.40 -31.26 -13.95
CA GLU A 95 0.33 -30.59 -12.88
C GLU A 95 -0.05 -31.15 -11.52
N ASP A 96 0.91 -31.21 -10.58
CA ASP A 96 0.68 -31.67 -9.20
C ASP A 96 -0.48 -30.91 -8.53
N ALA A 97 -0.62 -29.62 -8.85
CA ALA A 97 -1.72 -28.76 -8.39
C ALA A 97 -3.11 -29.28 -8.78
N ALA A 98 -3.25 -29.94 -9.94
CA ALA A 98 -4.53 -30.52 -10.35
C ALA A 98 -4.90 -31.76 -9.52
N ALA A 99 -3.91 -32.47 -8.99
CA ALA A 99 -4.10 -33.69 -8.19
C ALA A 99 -4.38 -33.42 -6.69
N LEU A 100 -4.17 -32.19 -6.20
CA LEU A 100 -4.44 -31.83 -4.81
C LEU A 100 -5.90 -32.12 -4.41
N PRO A 101 -6.20 -32.57 -3.19
CA PRO A 101 -7.58 -32.53 -2.66
C PRO A 101 -8.17 -31.12 -2.76
N LEU A 102 -9.48 -30.99 -2.98
CA LEU A 102 -10.11 -29.68 -3.22
C LEU A 102 -9.83 -28.67 -2.09
N GLU A 103 -9.89 -29.09 -0.83
CA GLU A 103 -9.57 -28.21 0.31
C GLU A 103 -8.12 -27.72 0.26
N ALA A 104 -7.17 -28.63 0.03
CA ALA A 104 -5.75 -28.28 -0.08
C ALA A 104 -5.47 -27.38 -1.29
N PHE A 105 -6.21 -27.57 -2.38
CA PHE A 105 -6.13 -26.74 -3.57
C PHE A 105 -6.61 -25.30 -3.31
N LEU A 106 -7.77 -25.15 -2.67
CA LEU A 106 -8.35 -23.84 -2.33
C LEU A 106 -7.59 -23.11 -1.22
N ALA A 107 -6.79 -23.83 -0.42
CA ALA A 107 -5.90 -23.23 0.56
C ALA A 107 -4.68 -22.53 -0.07
N VAL A 108 -4.37 -22.76 -1.35
CA VAL A 108 -3.26 -22.10 -2.05
C VAL A 108 -3.70 -20.70 -2.51
N PRO A 109 -3.03 -19.61 -2.07
CA PRO A 109 -3.38 -18.27 -2.51
C PRO A 109 -3.32 -18.12 -4.03
N GLY A 110 -4.40 -17.60 -4.62
CA GLY A 110 -4.54 -17.41 -6.07
C GLY A 110 -5.13 -18.61 -6.81
N PHE A 111 -5.35 -19.75 -6.15
CA PHE A 111 -6.03 -20.90 -6.74
C PHE A 111 -7.54 -20.84 -6.49
N TRP A 112 -8.34 -21.22 -7.48
CA TRP A 112 -9.79 -21.25 -7.37
C TRP A 112 -10.39 -22.24 -8.38
N VAL A 113 -11.67 -22.58 -8.20
CA VAL A 113 -12.41 -23.43 -9.13
C VAL A 113 -13.47 -22.59 -9.83
N ASP A 114 -13.51 -22.63 -11.16
CA ASP A 114 -14.49 -21.88 -11.92
C ASP A 114 -15.89 -22.51 -11.90
N ALA A 115 -16.88 -21.79 -12.42
CA ALA A 115 -18.26 -22.26 -12.49
C ALA A 115 -18.43 -23.56 -13.31
N GLN A 116 -17.43 -23.96 -14.10
CA GLN A 116 -17.40 -25.21 -14.85
C GLN A 116 -16.63 -26.32 -14.12
N GLY A 117 -16.24 -26.11 -12.86
CA GLY A 117 -15.49 -27.07 -12.06
C GLY A 117 -14.00 -27.17 -12.41
N ARG A 118 -13.46 -26.25 -13.23
CA ARG A 118 -12.06 -26.28 -13.65
C ARG A 118 -11.19 -25.55 -12.65
N ARG A 119 -10.06 -26.17 -12.31
CA ARG A 119 -9.03 -25.58 -11.45
C ARG A 119 -8.28 -24.47 -12.19
N ARG A 120 -8.21 -23.31 -11.56
CA ARG A 120 -7.64 -22.08 -12.11
C ARG A 120 -6.60 -21.53 -11.15
N GLU A 121 -5.61 -20.86 -11.72
CA GLU A 121 -4.62 -20.07 -11.00
C GLU A 121 -4.66 -18.64 -11.51
N HIS A 122 -4.75 -17.67 -10.60
CA HIS A 122 -4.37 -16.29 -10.85
C HIS A 122 -2.85 -16.21 -10.90
N ARG A 123 -2.29 -16.04 -12.09
CA ARG A 123 -0.88 -15.72 -12.25
C ARG A 123 -0.68 -14.25 -12.00
N VAL A 124 -0.32 -13.95 -10.77
CA VAL A 124 0.25 -12.67 -10.40
C VAL A 124 1.69 -12.67 -10.89
N ASP A 125 2.01 -11.84 -11.87
CA ASP A 125 3.38 -11.67 -12.37
C ASP A 125 4.04 -10.41 -11.80
N SER A 126 3.24 -9.55 -11.16
CA SER A 126 3.70 -8.29 -10.60
C SER A 126 2.83 -7.83 -9.43
N ALA A 127 3.33 -6.90 -8.62
CA ALA A 127 2.54 -6.25 -7.58
C ALA A 127 3.12 -4.87 -7.29
N TYR A 128 2.27 -3.87 -7.06
CA TYR A 128 2.70 -2.59 -6.51
C TYR A 128 2.83 -2.70 -4.99
N LEU A 129 3.97 -2.30 -4.46
CA LEU A 129 4.24 -2.28 -3.02
C LEU A 129 4.00 -0.86 -2.48
N LEU A 130 3.34 -0.76 -1.32
CA LEU A 130 3.15 0.51 -0.62
C LEU A 130 4.51 1.05 -0.17
N GLY A 131 4.75 2.33 -0.39
CA GLY A 131 5.99 2.99 0.01
C GLY A 131 6.88 3.40 -1.16
N LYS A 132 7.61 4.50 -0.97
CA LYS A 132 8.60 5.04 -1.90
C LYS A 132 9.88 4.19 -1.84
N GLY A 133 10.29 3.62 -2.97
CA GLY A 133 11.46 2.75 -3.05
C GLY A 133 11.23 1.60 -4.03
N GLU A 134 11.40 0.36 -3.59
CA GLU A 134 10.97 -0.84 -4.33
C GLU A 134 9.43 -0.85 -4.36
N CYS A 135 8.83 -0.05 -5.24
CA CYS A 135 7.39 0.13 -5.38
C CYS A 135 6.73 -0.98 -6.21
N MET A 136 7.52 -1.96 -6.68
CA MET A 136 7.03 -3.03 -7.52
C MET A 136 7.81 -4.33 -7.30
N ALA A 137 7.07 -5.42 -7.08
CA ALA A 137 7.58 -6.78 -7.20
C ALA A 137 7.23 -7.33 -8.59
N GLN A 138 8.17 -8.03 -9.24
CA GLN A 138 7.93 -8.72 -10.51
C GLN A 138 8.59 -10.10 -10.48
N GLY A 139 8.01 -11.08 -11.16
CA GLY A 139 8.58 -12.41 -11.31
C GLY A 139 7.54 -13.52 -11.34
N ARG A 140 7.95 -14.75 -11.01
CA ARG A 140 7.02 -15.88 -10.86
C ARG A 140 6.06 -15.62 -9.69
N SER A 141 4.82 -16.08 -9.80
CA SER A 141 3.78 -15.82 -8.81
C SER A 141 4.17 -16.16 -7.37
N ALA A 142 4.78 -17.33 -7.14
CA ALA A 142 5.29 -17.69 -5.81
C ALA A 142 6.33 -16.67 -5.25
N SER A 143 7.19 -16.13 -6.11
CA SER A 143 8.18 -15.12 -5.70
C SER A 143 7.54 -13.77 -5.42
N VAL A 144 6.60 -13.33 -6.27
CA VAL A 144 5.84 -12.09 -6.07
C VAL A 144 5.04 -12.16 -4.78
N LEU A 145 4.31 -13.25 -4.54
CA LEU A 145 3.54 -13.47 -3.32
C LEU A 145 4.43 -13.52 -2.08
N ALA A 146 5.59 -14.17 -2.15
CA ALA A 146 6.55 -14.19 -1.05
C ALA A 146 7.10 -12.78 -0.73
N LYS A 147 7.39 -11.96 -1.74
CA LYS A 147 7.78 -10.55 -1.56
C LYS A 147 6.65 -9.74 -0.92
N CYS A 148 5.42 -9.88 -1.42
CA CYS A 148 4.24 -9.20 -0.88
C CYS A 148 3.99 -9.58 0.59
N GLY A 149 4.11 -10.87 0.93
CA GLY A 149 3.98 -11.36 2.30
C GLY A 149 5.01 -10.74 3.25
N LYS A 150 6.29 -10.72 2.86
CA LYS A 150 7.36 -10.06 3.63
C LYS A 150 7.10 -8.56 3.81
N HIS A 151 6.68 -7.90 2.73
CA HIS A 151 6.36 -6.47 2.77
C HIS A 151 5.20 -6.15 3.70
N ALA A 152 4.12 -6.94 3.65
CA ALA A 152 2.97 -6.80 4.54
C ALA A 152 3.30 -7.10 6.01
N GLN A 153 4.19 -8.04 6.29
CA GLN A 153 4.69 -8.29 7.65
C GLN A 153 5.46 -7.08 8.17
N ARG A 154 6.38 -6.53 7.36
CA ARG A 154 7.13 -5.32 7.71
C ARG A 154 6.19 -4.13 7.96
N TYR A 155 5.21 -3.91 7.10
CA TYR A 155 4.25 -2.82 7.27
C TYR A 155 3.47 -2.93 8.58
N ARG A 156 2.94 -4.13 8.89
CA ARG A 156 2.22 -4.38 10.14
C ARG A 156 3.08 -4.16 11.38
N ALA A 157 4.33 -4.65 11.36
CA ALA A 157 5.27 -4.45 12.47
C ALA A 157 5.56 -2.96 12.70
N LEU A 158 5.69 -2.17 11.64
CA LEU A 158 5.86 -0.71 11.75
C LEU A 158 4.62 -0.03 12.31
N VAL A 159 3.42 -0.42 11.88
CA VAL A 159 2.16 0.14 12.41
C VAL A 159 2.05 -0.15 13.90
N GLU A 160 2.29 -1.39 14.32
CA GLU A 160 2.25 -1.80 15.73
C GLU A 160 3.27 -1.01 16.56
N GLN A 161 4.51 -0.92 16.09
CA GLN A 161 5.55 -0.10 16.71
C GLN A 161 5.10 1.36 16.91
N PHE A 162 4.58 2.01 15.87
CA PHE A 162 4.18 3.42 15.95
C PHE A 162 2.87 3.65 16.74
N SER A 163 2.01 2.64 16.83
CA SER A 163 0.86 2.66 17.72
C SER A 163 1.29 2.64 19.18
N ASP A 164 2.32 1.86 19.52
CA ASP A 164 2.88 1.79 20.89
C ASP A 164 3.66 3.06 21.29
N GLU A 165 4.35 3.70 20.33
CA GLU A 165 5.05 4.98 20.55
C GLU A 165 4.07 6.14 20.84
N GLY A 166 2.81 6.02 20.44
CA GLY A 166 1.79 7.06 20.57
C GLY A 166 1.97 8.23 19.61
N VAL A 167 1.00 9.16 19.62
CA VAL A 167 1.05 10.37 18.80
C VAL A 167 2.00 11.39 19.47
N PRO A 168 3.02 11.92 18.77
CA PRO A 168 3.85 12.97 19.34
C PRO A 168 3.01 14.22 19.66
N GLY A 169 3.20 14.75 20.88
CA GLY A 169 2.53 15.95 21.38
C GLY A 169 3.00 17.25 20.75
#